data_AF-A0A2W1AQK9-F1
#
_entry.id   AF-A0A2W1AQK9-F1
#
_cell.length_a   1.000
_cell.length_b   1.000
_cell.length_c   1.000
_cell.angle_alpha   90.00
_cell.angle_beta   90.00
_cell.angle_gamma   90.00
#
_symmetry.space_group_name_H-M   'P 1'
#
loop_
_entity.id
_entity.type
_entity.pdbx_description
1 polymer ?
#
loop_
_entity_poly.entity_id
_entity_poly.type
_entity_poly.pdbx_seq_one_letter_code
_entity_poly.pdbx_strand_id
1 'polypeptide(L)'
;MVDLLGKEIKIDEFSRHEKDTGSPEFQIALLTKRIQMLTGHLKSHAHDYSTRRGLLKVVGKRRKLLKYLSKKNVSKYNEILSSLSLRR
;
A
#
# COMPACT_ATOMS: atom_id res chain seq x y z
N MET A 1 4.17 -4.89 13.11
CA MET A 1 3.57 -4.69 11.77
C MET A 1 2.73 -3.40 11.75
N VAL A 2 3.34 -2.26 12.08
CA VAL A 2 2.77 -0.92 11.84
C VAL A 2 3.96 0.01 11.68
N ASP A 3 4.64 -0.05 10.53
CA ASP A 3 5.65 0.94 10.18
C ASP A 3 4.89 2.22 9.78
N LEU A 4 4.58 3.04 10.79
CA LEU A 4 4.08 4.40 10.62
C LEU A 4 5.29 5.33 10.64
N LEU A 5 5.81 5.65 9.46
CA LEU A 5 6.54 6.89 9.25
C LEU A 5 5.56 7.85 8.59
N GLY A 6 5.32 8.98 9.26
CA GLY A 6 4.37 10.04 8.90
C GLY A 6 4.77 10.82 7.64
N LYS A 7 5.15 10.09 6.59
CA LYS A 7 5.47 10.64 5.28
C LYS A 7 4.21 10.56 4.42
N GLU A 8 3.78 11.70 3.89
CA GLU A 8 2.68 11.73 2.94
C GLU A 8 3.04 10.91 1.70
N ILE A 9 2.22 9.89 1.41
CA ILE A 9 2.36 9.10 0.20
C ILE A 9 1.72 9.89 -0.94
N LYS A 10 2.57 10.47 -1.79
CA LYS A 10 2.18 11.08 -3.06
C LYS A 10 1.98 9.98 -4.09
N ILE A 11 0.73 9.61 -4.31
CA ILE A 11 0.37 8.45 -5.15
C ILE A 11 0.71 8.72 -6.61
N ASP A 12 0.60 9.97 -7.05
CA ASP A 12 0.82 10.39 -8.44
C ASP A 12 2.27 10.21 -8.90
N GLU A 13 3.23 10.16 -7.98
CA GLU A 13 4.64 9.84 -8.28
C GLU A 13 4.83 8.39 -8.76
N PHE A 14 3.85 7.52 -8.49
CA PHE A 14 3.85 6.11 -8.91
C PHE A 14 3.02 5.85 -10.17
N SER A 15 2.41 6.90 -10.76
CA SER A 15 1.71 6.82 -12.03
C SER A 15 2.72 6.79 -13.19
N ARG A 16 2.49 5.93 -14.19
CA ARG A 16 3.34 5.87 -15.40
C ARG A 16 3.04 6.99 -16.39
N HIS A 17 1.83 7.53 -16.34
CA HIS A 17 1.35 8.65 -17.14
C HIS A 17 0.20 9.33 -16.37
N GLU A 18 -0.19 10.53 -16.77
CA GLU A 18 -1.13 11.39 -16.00
C GLU A 18 -2.48 10.74 -15.64
N LYS A 19 -3.00 9.85 -16.49
CA LYS A 19 -4.28 9.14 -16.25
C LYS A 19 -4.10 7.70 -15.76
N ASP A 20 -2.92 7.35 -15.27
CA ASP A 20 -2.62 5.99 -14.84
C ASP A 20 -3.23 5.73 -13.45
N THR A 21 -4.37 5.06 -13.47
CA THR A 21 -5.04 4.58 -12.26
C THR A 21 -4.92 3.07 -12.10
N GLY A 22 -4.44 2.34 -13.11
CA GLY A 22 -4.52 0.88 -13.19
C GLY A 22 -3.19 0.18 -12.94
N SER A 23 -2.07 0.89 -13.03
CA SER A 23 -0.77 0.26 -12.87
C SER A 23 -0.59 -0.37 -11.49
N PRO A 24 0.11 -1.51 -11.41
CA PRO A 24 0.42 -2.13 -10.13
C PRO A 24 1.13 -1.16 -9.17
N GLU A 25 2.01 -0.29 -9.69
CA GLU A 25 2.77 0.69 -8.91
C GLU A 25 1.84 1.70 -8.22
N PHE A 26 0.98 2.36 -9.00
CA PHE A 26 -0.04 3.29 -8.50
C PHE A 26 -0.97 2.61 -7.48
N GLN A 27 -1.47 1.43 -7.80
CA GLN A 27 -2.39 0.68 -6.93
C GLN A 27 -1.72 0.28 -5.60
N ILE A 28 -0.44 -0.08 -5.59
CA ILE A 28 0.30 -0.40 -4.36
C ILE A 28 0.44 0.85 -3.48
N ALA A 29 0.76 2.01 -4.06
CA ALA A 29 0.86 3.27 -3.33
C ALA A 29 -0.51 3.68 -2.74
N LEU A 30 -1.58 3.61 -3.54
CA LEU A 30 -2.95 3.89 -3.10
C LEU A 30 -3.39 2.98 -1.94
N LEU A 31 -3.17 1.67 -2.06
CA LEU A 31 -3.51 0.71 -1.00
C LEU A 31 -2.69 0.96 0.27
N THR A 32 -1.43 1.36 0.12
CA THR A 32 -0.57 1.70 1.27
C THR A 32 -1.09 2.93 2.01
N LYS A 33 -1.47 3.99 1.30
CA LYS A 33 -2.13 5.16 1.90
C LYS A 33 -3.40 4.77 2.65
N ARG A 34 -4.26 3.94 2.03
CA ARG A 34 -5.49 3.44 2.67
C ARG A 34 -5.21 2.61 3.93
N ILE A 35 -4.16 1.77 3.91
CA ILE A 35 -3.74 0.99 5.08
C ILE A 35 -3.31 1.91 6.22
N GLN A 36 -2.52 2.95 5.94
CA GLN A 36 -2.10 3.92 6.96
C GLN A 36 -3.30 4.60 7.61
N MET A 37 -4.25 5.09 6.81
CA MET A 37 -5.48 5.73 7.30
C MET A 37 -6.32 4.79 8.17
N LEU A 38 -6.59 3.57 7.69
CA LEU A 38 -7.38 2.58 8.45
C LEU A 38 -6.67 2.13 9.72
N THR A 39 -5.35 2.03 9.70
CA THR A 39 -4.57 1.68 10.89
C THR A 39 -4.65 2.80 11.93
N GLY A 40 -4.57 4.07 11.51
CA GLY A 40 -4.79 5.22 12.39
C GLY A 40 -6.19 5.22 13.01
N HIS A 41 -7.23 5.00 12.21
CA HIS A 41 -8.61 4.90 12.69
C HIS A 41 -8.78 3.80 13.75
N LEU A 42 -8.22 2.61 13.51
CA LEU A 42 -8.33 1.47 14.43
C LEU A 42 -7.54 1.64 15.74
N LYS A 43 -6.55 2.55 15.79
CA LYS A 43 -5.89 2.90 17.06
C LYS A 43 -6.86 3.56 18.02
N SER A 44 -7.74 4.42 17.51
CA SER A 44 -8.78 5.09 18.32
C SER A 44 -10.01 4.21 18.53
N HIS A 45 -10.30 3.30 17.59
CA HIS A 45 -11.48 2.43 17.62
C HIS A 45 -11.08 0.95 17.66
N ALA A 46 -10.54 0.50 18.80
CA ALA A 46 -10.01 -0.85 18.96
C ALA A 46 -11.04 -1.97 18.73
N HIS A 47 -12.31 -1.72 19.03
CA HIS A 47 -13.43 -2.66 18.94
C HIS A 47 -14.12 -2.68 17.57
N ASP A 48 -13.66 -1.89 16.58
CA ASP A 48 -14.20 -1.97 15.22
C ASP A 48 -13.61 -3.16 14.44
N TYR A 49 -14.21 -4.33 14.67
CA TYR A 49 -13.82 -5.58 14.01
C TYR A 49 -14.18 -5.62 12.52
N SER A 50 -15.23 -4.91 12.11
CA SER A 50 -15.68 -4.84 10.72
C SER A 50 -14.65 -4.11 9.86
N THR A 51 -14.17 -2.96 10.34
CA THR A 51 -13.11 -2.19 9.67
C THR A 51 -11.78 -2.94 9.70
N ARG A 52 -11.46 -3.64 10.79
CA ARG A 52 -10.27 -4.52 10.87
C ARG A 52 -10.31 -5.61 9.79
N ARG A 53 -11.46 -6.25 9.56
CA ARG A 53 -11.63 -7.23 8.48
C ARG A 53 -11.42 -6.58 7.10
N GLY A 54 -11.93 -5.37 6.90
CA GLY A 54 -11.68 -4.57 5.69
C GLY A 54 -10.19 -4.29 5.47
N LEU A 55 -9.47 -3.87 6.52
CA LEU A 55 -8.03 -3.66 6.50
C LEU A 55 -7.27 -4.91 6.05
N LEU A 56 -7.60 -6.09 6.61
CA LEU A 56 -6.96 -7.34 6.21
C LEU A 56 -7.14 -7.67 4.72
N LYS A 57 -8.32 -7.39 4.15
CA LYS A 57 -8.56 -7.54 2.70
C LYS A 57 -7.66 -6.62 1.87
N VAL A 58 -7.51 -5.35 2.28
CA VAL A 58 -6.66 -4.36 1.61
C VAL A 58 -5.18 -4.78 1.68
N VAL A 59 -4.70 -5.22 2.84
CA VAL A 59 -3.35 -5.76 3.04
C VAL A 59 -3.11 -6.96 2.12
N GLY A 60 -4.07 -7.90 2.06
CA GLY A 60 -3.99 -9.07 1.19
C GLY A 60 -3.90 -8.69 -0.30
N LYS A 61 -4.71 -7.71 -0.75
CA LYS A 61 -4.66 -7.21 -2.14
C LYS A 61 -3.29 -6.60 -2.47
N ARG A 62 -2.75 -5.76 -1.58
CA ARG A 62 -1.40 -5.17 -1.77
C ARG A 62 -0.32 -6.25 -1.85
N ARG A 63 -0.37 -7.26 -0.97
CA ARG A 63 0.58 -8.39 -1.00
C ARG A 63 0.54 -9.16 -2.32
N LYS A 64 -0.65 -9.37 -2.89
CA LYS A 64 -0.81 -10.02 -4.21
C LYS A 64 -0.18 -9.18 -5.33
N LEU A 65 -0.39 -7.86 -5.33
CA LEU A 65 0.20 -6.95 -6.32
C LEU A 65 1.73 -6.89 -6.22
N LEU A 66 2.28 -6.81 -5.01
CA LEU A 66 3.73 -6.87 -4.78
C LEU A 66 4.33 -8.19 -5.28
N LYS A 67 3.66 -9.33 -5.02
CA LYS A 67 4.07 -10.65 -5.54
C LYS A 67 4.00 -10.73 -7.06
N TYR A 68 3.02 -10.10 -7.68
CA TYR A 68 2.95 -10.00 -9.15
C TYR A 68 4.12 -9.19 -9.69
N LEU A 69 4.38 -8.02 -9.09
CA LEU A 69 5.43 -7.12 -9.53
C LEU A 69 6.81 -7.76 -9.36
N SER A 70 7.06 -8.44 -8.25
CA SER A 70 8.33 -9.15 -8.01
C SER A 70 8.62 -10.23 -9.05
N LYS A 71 7.58 -10.84 -9.64
CA LYS A 71 7.73 -11.84 -10.71
C LYS A 71 7.95 -11.21 -12.08
N LYS A 72 7.34 -10.05 -12.33
CA LYS A 72 7.34 -9.41 -13.66
C LYS A 72 8.49 -8.43 -13.85
N ASN A 73 8.83 -7.67 -12.82
CA ASN A 73 9.91 -6.69 -12.85
C ASN A 73 10.49 -6.48 -11.44
N VAL A 74 11.67 -7.06 -11.21
CA VAL A 74 12.34 -7.02 -9.91
C VAL A 74 12.87 -5.61 -9.58
N SER A 75 13.32 -4.83 -10.58
CA SER A 75 13.81 -3.46 -10.37
C SER A 75 12.72 -2.60 -9.76
N LYS A 76 11.56 -2.55 -10.43
CA LYS A 76 10.39 -1.80 -9.95
C LYS A 76 9.90 -2.26 -8.58
N TYR A 77 10.04 -3.55 -8.29
CA TYR A 77 9.65 -4.11 -7.00
C TYR A 77 10.53 -3.56 -5.88
N ASN A 78 11.85 -3.52 -6.11
CA ASN A 78 12.81 -2.97 -5.15
C ASN A 78 12.66 -1.43 -5.02
N GLU A 79 12.42 -0.73 -6.12
CA GLU A 79 12.14 0.71 -6.13
C GLU A 79 10.92 1.06 -5.27
N ILE A 80 9.81 0.31 -5.42
CA ILE A 80 8.59 0.52 -4.64
C ILE A 80 8.79 0.16 -3.17
N LEU A 81 9.48 -0.95 -2.89
CA LEU A 81 9.82 -1.35 -1.52
C LEU A 81 10.60 -0.24 -0.80
N SER A 82 11.62 0.30 -1.47
CA SER A 82 12.45 1.40 -0.95
C SER A 82 11.61 2.66 -0.75
N SER A 83 10.89 3.10 -1.79
CA SER A 83 10.13 4.35 -1.79
C SER A 83 9.02 4.37 -0.74
N LEU A 84 8.30 3.26 -0.59
CA LEU A 84 7.22 3.12 0.39
C LEU A 84 7.68 2.56 1.75
N SER A 85 8.99 2.30 1.91
CA SER A 85 9.59 1.72 3.12
C SER A 85 8.84 0.48 3.63
N LEU A 86 8.38 -0.37 2.71
CA LEU A 86 7.62 -1.57 3.03
C LEU A 86 8.57 -2.70 3.45
N ARG A 87 8.28 -3.37 4.56
CA ARG A 87 9.03 -4.55 5.01
C ARG A 87 8.40 -5.85 4.51
N ARG A 88 9.23 -6.87 4.30
CA ARG A 88 8.86 -8.20 3.77
C ARG A 88 8.24 -9.10 4.86
#